data_AF-A0A5D3CV26-F1
#
_entry.id   AF-A0A5D3CV26-F1
#
_cell.length_a   1.000
_cell.length_b   1.000
_cell.length_c   1.000
_cell.angle_alpha   90.00
_cell.angle_beta   90.00
_cell.angle_gamma   90.00
#
_symmetry.space_group_name_H-M   'P 1'
#
loop_
_entity.id
_entity.type
_entity.pdbx_description
1 polymer ?
#
loop_
_entity_poly.entity_id
_entity_poly.type
_entity_poly.pdbx_seq_one_letter_code
_entity_poly.pdbx_strand_id
1 'polypeptide(L)'
;MFKRFKALVEKESGYYIKALRSNKGGEFTSNEFKTFCAKNGIRRPMTVPFTPQQNGVVERKNRTILNMAQSMLKCKKMRKEFWAQAVECAVYLSNRSPTRSL
;
A
#
# COMPACT_ATOMS: atom_id res chain seq x y z
N MET A 1 10.28 8.43 0.36
CA MET A 1 9.13 7.69 0.94
C MET A 1 9.49 6.25 1.32
N PHE A 2 9.77 5.36 0.36
CA PHE A 2 9.94 3.91 0.62
C PHE A 2 11.05 3.54 1.61
N LYS A 3 12.21 4.23 1.57
CA LYS A 3 13.34 3.96 2.49
C LYS A 3 12.92 4.10 3.97
N ARG A 4 12.14 5.14 4.30
CA ARG A 4 11.60 5.37 5.65
C ARG A 4 10.56 4.29 6.02
N PHE A 5 9.66 3.98 5.09
CA PHE A 5 8.65 2.94 5.28
C PHE A 5 9.28 1.57 5.57
N LYS A 6 10.27 1.14 4.78
CA LYS A 6 11.01 -0.11 5.00
C LYS A 6 11.57 -0.15 6.43
N ALA A 7 12.33 0.87 6.82
CA ALA A 7 12.99 0.89 8.13
C ALA A 7 11.99 0.82 9.30
N LEU A 8 10.83 1.47 9.15
CA LEU A 8 9.79 1.49 10.18
C LEU A 8 9.09 0.13 10.27
N VAL A 9 8.61 -0.41 9.14
CA VAL A 9 7.88 -1.70 9.13
C VAL A 9 8.76 -2.87 9.53
N GLU A 10 10.02 -2.92 9.10
CA GLU A 10 10.92 -4.01 9.47
C GLU A 10 11.25 -3.99 10.97
N LYS A 11 11.36 -2.80 11.57
CA LYS A 11 11.56 -2.65 13.02
C LYS A 11 10.31 -2.98 13.83
N GLU A 12 9.14 -2.50 13.40
CA GLU A 12 7.87 -2.74 14.11
C GLU A 12 7.41 -4.19 14.02
N SER A 13 7.61 -4.83 12.87
CA SER A 13 7.14 -6.20 12.64
C SER A 13 8.18 -7.28 12.99
N GLY A 14 9.47 -6.93 13.03
CA GLY A 14 10.56 -7.89 13.17
C GLY A 14 10.85 -8.73 11.90
N TYR A 15 10.16 -8.45 10.79
CA TYR A 15 10.32 -9.16 9.52
C TYR A 15 10.95 -8.29 8.45
N TYR A 16 11.75 -8.90 7.57
CA TYR A 16 12.39 -8.22 6.44
C TYR A 16 11.56 -8.28 5.15
N ILE A 17 11.58 -7.19 4.38
CA ILE A 17 10.92 -7.13 3.07
C ILE A 17 11.77 -7.90 2.05
N LYS A 18 11.33 -9.11 1.67
CA LYS A 18 12.05 -9.97 0.71
C LYS A 18 11.79 -9.60 -0.75
N ALA A 19 10.59 -9.13 -1.06
CA ALA A 19 10.19 -8.83 -2.43
C ALA A 19 9.17 -7.69 -2.47
N LEU A 20 9.28 -6.83 -3.48
CA LEU A 20 8.31 -5.80 -3.81
C LEU A 20 7.79 -6.02 -5.23
N ARG A 21 6.51 -6.37 -5.34
CA ARG A 21 5.82 -6.44 -6.63
C ARG A 21 5.23 -5.08 -6.96
N SER A 22 5.58 -4.53 -8.12
CA SER A 22 5.02 -3.28 -8.62
C SER A 22 4.55 -3.45 -10.06
N ASN A 23 3.60 -2.60 -10.49
CA ASN A 23 3.33 -2.46 -11.91
C ASN A 23 4.52 -1.76 -12.60
N LYS A 24 4.50 -1.71 -13.94
CA LYS A 24 5.49 -0.94 -14.73
C LYS A 24 5.25 0.58 -14.68
N GLY A 25 4.51 1.09 -13.69
CA GLY A 25 4.34 2.52 -13.47
C GLY A 25 5.68 3.19 -13.16
N GLY A 26 5.91 4.38 -13.72
CA GLY A 26 7.20 5.07 -13.69
C GLY A 26 7.73 5.37 -12.27
N GLU A 27 6.85 5.41 -11.28
CA GLU A 27 7.17 5.75 -9.88
C GLU A 27 8.18 4.80 -9.24
N PHE A 28 8.21 3.54 -9.68
CA PHE A 28 9.14 2.52 -9.17
C PHE A 28 10.22 2.13 -10.18
N THR A 29 10.29 2.73 -11.36
CA THR A 29 11.26 2.30 -12.40
C THR A 29 12.60 3.05 -12.34
N SER A 30 12.75 4.03 -11.44
CA SER A 30 13.98 4.81 -11.33
C SER A 30 15.20 3.94 -11.00
N ASN A 31 16.35 4.31 -11.57
CA ASN A 31 17.61 3.58 -11.34
C ASN A 31 18.05 3.67 -9.88
N GLU A 32 17.83 4.81 -9.21
CA GLU A 32 18.12 4.94 -7.78
C GLU A 32 17.34 3.90 -6.95
N PHE A 33 16.06 3.69 -7.29
CA PHE A 33 15.22 2.72 -6.59
C PHE A 33 15.64 1.27 -6.88
N LYS A 34 16.05 0.96 -8.12
CA LYS A 34 16.64 -0.35 -8.46
C LYS A 34 17.90 -0.62 -7.64
N THR A 35 18.84 0.33 -7.60
CA THR A 35 20.08 0.20 -6.84
C THR A 35 19.81 0.04 -5.34
N PHE A 36 18.85 0.80 -4.80
CA PHE A 36 18.44 0.66 -3.41
C PHE A 36 17.91 -0.75 -3.10
N CYS A 37 17.01 -1.28 -3.91
CA CYS A 37 16.47 -2.63 -3.71
C CYS A 37 17.56 -3.71 -3.84
N ALA A 38 18.46 -3.60 -4.81
CA ALA A 38 19.57 -4.54 -4.98
C ALA A 38 20.49 -4.56 -3.75
N LYS A 39 20.86 -3.37 -3.23
CA LYS A 39 21.68 -3.24 -2.00
C LYS A 39 21.00 -3.81 -0.76
N ASN A 40 19.67 -3.86 -0.73
CA ASN A 40 18.90 -4.39 0.39
C ASN A 40 18.41 -5.84 0.14
N GLY A 41 18.84 -6.49 -0.95
CA GLY A 41 18.41 -7.85 -1.28
C GLY A 41 16.91 -8.00 -1.63
N ILE A 42 16.23 -6.90 -1.96
CA ILE A 42 14.79 -6.89 -2.24
C ILE A 42 14.55 -7.29 -3.69
N ARG A 43 13.90 -8.45 -3.90
CA ARG A 43 13.48 -8.90 -5.24
C ARG A 43 12.39 -8.00 -5.80
N ARG A 44 12.43 -7.73 -7.10
CA ARG A 44 11.48 -6.82 -7.76
C ARG A 44 10.75 -7.48 -8.94
N PRO A 45 9.81 -8.40 -8.68
CA PRO A 45 8.95 -8.89 -9.75
C PRO A 45 8.08 -7.75 -10.28
N MET A 46 8.18 -7.46 -11.58
CA MET A 46 7.27 -6.54 -12.26
C MET A 46 6.05 -7.31 -12.77
N THR A 47 4.86 -6.74 -12.64
CA THR A 47 3.67 -7.34 -13.28
C THR A 47 3.80 -7.27 -14.80
N VAL A 48 3.23 -8.27 -15.46
CA VAL A 48 3.19 -8.30 -16.93
C VAL A 48 2.29 -7.14 -17.41
N PRO A 49 2.67 -6.39 -18.46
CA PRO A 49 1.78 -5.40 -19.06
C PRO A 49 0.40 -6.01 -19.35
N PHE A 50 -0.67 -5.24 -19.14
CA PHE A 50 -2.04 -5.66 -19.43
C PHE A 50 -2.57 -6.85 -18.60
N THR A 51 -1.97 -7.16 -17.44
CA THR A 51 -2.48 -8.16 -16.48
C THR A 51 -2.93 -7.55 -15.15
N PRO A 52 -4.01 -6.75 -15.11
CA PRO A 52 -4.51 -6.13 -13.88
C PRO A 52 -4.82 -7.13 -12.76
N GLN A 53 -5.15 -8.38 -13.11
CA GLN A 53 -5.40 -9.47 -12.17
C GLN A 53 -4.19 -9.77 -11.26
N GLN A 54 -2.95 -9.59 -11.76
CA GLN A 54 -1.73 -9.79 -10.96
C GLN A 54 -1.57 -8.75 -9.84
N ASN A 55 -2.26 -7.61 -9.95
CA ASN A 55 -2.29 -6.55 -8.96
C ASN A 55 -3.63 -6.47 -8.20
N GLY A 56 -4.54 -7.40 -8.46
CA GLY A 56 -5.92 -7.36 -7.96
C GLY A 56 -6.03 -7.41 -6.43
N VAL A 57 -5.01 -7.88 -5.71
CA VAL A 57 -4.98 -7.81 -4.23
C VAL A 57 -4.78 -6.38 -3.75
N VAL A 58 -3.80 -5.68 -4.33
CA VAL A 58 -3.51 -4.27 -3.99
C VAL A 58 -4.67 -3.39 -4.41
N GLU A 59 -5.20 -3.59 -5.61
CA GLU A 59 -6.34 -2.82 -6.12
C GLU A 59 -7.59 -3.00 -5.27
N ARG A 60 -7.91 -4.24 -4.85
CA ARG A 60 -9.02 -4.50 -3.93
C ARG A 60 -8.82 -3.80 -2.59
N LYS A 61 -7.63 -3.90 -1.98
CA LYS A 61 -7.34 -3.27 -0.68
C LYS A 61 -7.43 -1.74 -0.78
N ASN A 62 -6.88 -1.14 -1.83
CA ASN A 62 -6.98 0.30 -2.07
C ASN A 62 -8.42 0.74 -2.24
N ARG A 63 -9.23 0.00 -3.03
CA ARG A 63 -10.66 0.28 -3.18
C ARG A 63 -11.40 0.21 -1.86
N THR A 64 -11.13 -0.80 -1.03
CA THR A 64 -11.74 -0.93 0.30
C THR A 64 -11.40 0.26 1.20
N ILE A 65 -10.13 0.69 1.25
CA ILE A 65 -9.70 1.84 2.05
C ILE A 65 -10.40 3.12 1.57
N LEU A 66 -10.43 3.36 0.27
CA LEU A 66 -11.09 4.54 -0.32
C LEU A 66 -12.59 4.56 -0.03
N ASN A 67 -13.26 3.41 -0.15
CA ASN A 67 -14.69 3.29 0.17
C ASN A 67 -14.94 3.55 1.65
N MET A 68 -14.12 3.00 2.56
CA MET A 68 -14.23 3.25 4.00
C MET A 68 -14.07 4.74 4.32
N ALA A 69 -13.03 5.40 3.78
CA ALA A 69 -12.80 6.82 4.01
C ALA A 69 -13.97 7.68 3.48
N GLN A 70 -14.48 7.39 2.29
CA GLN A 70 -15.66 8.08 1.74
C GLN A 70 -16.90 7.88 2.60
N SER A 71 -17.16 6.66 3.06
CA SER A 71 -18.29 6.35 3.93
C SER A 71 -18.18 7.10 5.27
N MET A 72 -17.00 7.15 5.89
CA MET A 72 -16.79 7.91 7.14
C MET A 72 -17.13 9.39 6.97
N LEU A 73 -16.61 10.02 5.91
CA LEU A 73 -16.88 11.43 5.63
C LEU A 73 -18.36 11.69 5.36
N LYS A 74 -19.01 10.84 4.57
CA LYS A 74 -20.46 10.96 4.25
C LYS A 74 -21.32 10.77 5.50
N CYS A 75 -21.07 9.72 6.30
CA CYS A 75 -21.83 9.42 7.50
C CYS A 75 -21.76 10.54 8.55
N LYS A 76 -20.63 11.24 8.64
CA LYS A 76 -20.43 12.35 9.58
C LYS A 76 -20.60 13.73 8.95
N LYS A 77 -21.05 13.82 7.69
CA LYS A 77 -21.19 15.08 6.92
C LYS A 77 -19.94 15.97 7.01
N MET A 78 -18.76 15.35 7.00
CA MET A 78 -17.49 16.06 7.16
C MET A 78 -17.02 16.65 5.83
N ARG A 79 -16.34 17.80 5.91
CA ARG A 79 -15.71 18.46 4.76
C ARG A 79 -14.59 17.59 4.18
N LYS A 80 -14.35 17.72 2.88
CA LYS A 80 -13.28 17.00 2.15
C LYS A 80 -11.87 17.31 2.66
N GLU A 81 -11.69 18.39 3.40
CA GLU A 81 -10.43 18.75 4.07
C GLU A 81 -9.94 17.66 5.04
N PHE A 82 -10.86 16.87 5.61
CA PHE A 82 -10.54 15.77 6.50
C PHE A 82 -10.20 14.46 5.79
N TRP A 83 -10.01 14.50 4.47
CA TRP A 83 -9.74 13.30 3.66
C TRP A 83 -8.52 12.52 4.15
N ALA A 84 -7.42 13.20 4.47
CA ALA A 84 -6.20 12.54 4.94
C ALA A 84 -6.43 11.76 6.25
N GLN A 85 -7.10 12.39 7.22
CA GLN A 85 -7.44 11.78 8.51
C GLN A 85 -8.45 10.64 8.36
N ALA A 86 -9.42 10.77 7.45
CA ALA A 86 -10.38 9.71 7.15
C ALA A 86 -9.69 8.47 6.54
N VAL A 87 -8.74 8.68 5.63
CA VAL A 87 -7.95 7.59 5.05
C VAL A 87 -7.05 6.94 6.09
N GLU A 88 -6.39 7.72 6.95
CA GLU A 88 -5.58 7.20 8.05
C GLU A 88 -6.40 6.34 9.01
N CYS A 89 -7.59 6.83 9.41
CA CYS A 89 -8.53 6.06 10.23
C CYS A 89 -9.00 4.78 9.53
N ALA A 90 -9.32 4.85 8.23
CA ALA A 90 -9.71 3.69 7.45
C ALA A 90 -8.61 2.62 7.39
N VAL A 91 -7.35 3.02 7.20
CA VAL A 91 -6.19 2.12 7.24
C VAL A 91 -6.01 1.52 8.64
N TYR A 92 -6.08 2.35 9.67
CA TYR A 92 -5.96 1.94 11.07
C TYR A 92 -6.98 0.84 11.43
N LEU A 93 -8.24 1.05 11.06
CA LEU A 93 -9.32 0.08 11.29
C LEU A 93 -9.13 -1.16 10.41
N SER A 94 -8.84 -0.99 9.12
CA SER A 94 -8.69 -2.13 8.19
C SER A 94 -7.54 -3.07 8.54
N ASN A 95 -6.52 -2.60 9.26
CA ASN A 95 -5.39 -3.42 9.72
C ASN A 95 -5.63 -4.09 11.08
N ARG A 96 -6.63 -3.65 11.86
CA ARG A 96 -6.93 -4.19 13.20
C ARG A 96 -8.26 -4.94 13.27
N SER A 97 -9.17 -4.70 12.34
CA SER A 97 -10.43 -5.43 12.26
C SER A 97 -10.17 -6.86 11.78
N PRO A 98 -10.73 -7.88 12.45
CA PRO A 98 -10.67 -9.25 11.95
C PRO A 98 -11.34 -9.32 10.59
N THR A 99 -10.61 -9.75 9.57
CA THR A 99 -11.18 -10.05 8.26
C THR A 99 -11.70 -11.48 8.28
N ARG A 100 -12.96 -11.69 7.90
CA ARG A 100 -13.45 -13.02 7.52
C ARG A 100 -12.57 -13.52 6.38
N SER A 101 -11.90 -14.65 6.57
CA SER A 101 -11.40 -15.43 5.44
C SER A 101 -12.62 -15.82 4.59
N LEU A 102 -12.61 -15.42 3.32
CA LEU A 102 -13.49 -16.06 2.33
C LEU A 102 -13.02 -17.50 2.13
#